data_AF-A0A4P5XK59-F1
#
_entry.id   AF-A0A4P5XK59-F1
#
_cell.length_a   1.000
_cell.length_b   1.000
_cell.length_c   1.000
_cell.angle_alpha   90.00
_cell.angle_beta   90.00
_cell.angle_gamma   90.00
#
_symmetry.space_group_name_H-M   'P 1'
#
loop_
_entity.id
_entity.type
_entity.pdbx_description
1 polymer ?
#
loop_
_entity_poly.entity_id
_entity_poly.type
_entity_poly.pdbx_seq_one_letter_code
_entity_poly.pdbx_strand_id
1 'polypeptide(L)'
;MNCHTQIHRESPKLEKVRSSYETGMPIEWVKVHKLADYAYFNHSAHVVRGVGCVECHGRVDQMTVVYRVAPLSMGWCLECHRNPTDRIRPPSMVTQMAWDQNKEMTQAQRVELQNLNNIHPNDNCSTCHR
;
A
#
# COMPACT_ATOMS: atom_id res chain seq x y z
N MET A 1 24.54 1.52 4.06
CA MET A 1 23.70 2.34 4.95
C MET A 1 23.86 3.79 4.55
N ASN A 2 22.80 4.49 4.11
CA ASN A 2 22.94 5.79 3.44
C ASN A 2 22.98 6.98 4.40
N CYS A 3 21.95 7.18 5.23
CA CYS A 3 21.85 8.37 6.10
C CYS A 3 22.42 8.17 7.51
N HIS A 4 22.17 7.02 8.13
CA HIS A 4 22.51 6.75 9.53
C HIS A 4 24.01 6.49 9.80
N THR A 5 24.85 6.64 8.78
CA THR A 5 26.30 6.75 8.93
C THR A 5 26.71 8.14 9.43
N GLN A 6 25.89 9.16 9.17
CA GLN A 6 26.14 10.56 9.54
C GLN A 6 25.09 11.10 10.53
N ILE A 7 23.82 10.68 10.39
CA ILE A 7 22.69 11.19 11.18
C ILE A 7 22.35 10.23 12.33
N HIS A 8 22.31 10.74 13.56
CA HIS A 8 22.00 9.97 14.78
C HIS A 8 22.89 8.72 14.96
N ARG A 9 24.15 8.80 14.52
CA ARG A 9 25.10 7.67 14.43
C ARG A 9 25.19 6.85 15.71
N GLU A 10 25.14 7.50 16.87
CA GLU A 10 25.36 6.90 18.20
C GLU A 10 24.06 6.57 18.95
N SER A 11 22.90 6.72 18.29
CA SER A 11 21.62 6.39 18.91
C SER A 11 21.56 4.89 19.26
N PRO A 12 21.19 4.52 20.50
CA PRO A 12 21.03 3.12 20.89
C PRO A 12 19.89 2.44 20.13
N LYS A 13 18.91 3.21 19.62
CA LYS A 13 17.80 2.67 18.82
C LYS A 13 18.24 2.10 17.46
N LEU A 14 19.41 2.52 16.96
CA LEU A 14 19.93 2.11 15.66
C LEU A 14 20.94 0.96 15.74
N GLU A 15 21.14 0.37 16.93
CA GLU A 15 22.12 -0.71 17.13
C GLU A 15 21.88 -1.89 16.19
N LYS A 16 20.61 -2.34 16.07
CA LYS A 16 20.23 -3.41 15.13
C LYS A 16 20.56 -3.08 13.68
N VAL A 17 20.43 -1.81 13.29
CA VAL A 17 20.72 -1.36 11.92
C VAL A 17 22.22 -1.36 11.65
N ARG A 18 23.03 -0.89 12.61
CA ARG A 18 24.50 -0.90 12.51
C ARG A 18 25.04 -2.32 12.48
N SER A 19 24.64 -3.15 13.43
CA SER A 19 25.03 -4.56 13.49
C SER A 19 24.67 -5.32 12.21
N SER A 20 23.45 -5.10 11.67
CA SER A 20 23.04 -5.68 10.38
C SER A 20 23.95 -5.25 9.23
N TYR A 21 24.35 -3.98 9.19
CA TYR A 21 25.23 -3.45 8.14
C TYR A 21 26.68 -3.99 8.24
N GLU A 22 27.20 -4.14 9.45
CA GLU A 22 28.58 -4.62 9.69
C GLU A 22 28.73 -6.13 9.47
N THR A 23 27.76 -6.92 9.93
CA THR A 23 27.80 -8.39 9.87
C THR A 23 27.26 -8.95 8.56
N GLY A 24 26.49 -8.17 7.81
CA GLY A 24 25.74 -8.63 6.65
C GLY A 24 24.47 -9.42 6.99
N MET A 25 24.19 -9.68 8.28
CA MET A 25 22.96 -10.37 8.70
C MET A 25 21.75 -9.43 8.60
N PRO A 26 20.64 -9.82 7.96
CA PRO A 26 19.49 -8.95 7.79
C PRO A 26 18.74 -8.73 9.12
N ILE A 27 18.11 -7.55 9.25
CA ILE A 27 17.20 -7.27 10.36
C ILE A 27 15.94 -8.14 10.23
N GLU A 28 15.57 -8.80 11.32
CA GLU A 28 14.35 -9.61 11.43
C GLU A 28 13.11 -8.73 11.59
N TRP A 29 12.65 -8.15 10.48
CA TRP A 29 11.41 -7.36 10.47
C TRP A 29 10.18 -8.24 10.65
N VAL A 30 9.27 -7.82 11.52
CA VAL A 30 7.95 -8.44 11.65
C VAL A 30 7.03 -7.87 10.57
N LYS A 31 6.57 -8.73 9.66
CA LYS A 31 5.65 -8.34 8.58
C LYS A 31 4.23 -8.20 9.13
N VAL A 32 3.71 -6.97 9.15
CA VAL A 32 2.36 -6.65 9.67
C VAL A 32 1.25 -7.04 8.69
N HIS A 33 1.44 -6.74 7.40
CA HIS A 33 0.48 -7.06 6.34
C HIS A 33 0.88 -8.37 5.66
N LYS A 34 0.47 -9.51 6.23
CA LYS A 34 0.70 -10.84 5.66
C LYS A 34 -0.63 -11.42 5.16
N LEU A 35 -0.74 -11.60 3.85
CA LEU A 35 -1.79 -12.41 3.23
C LEU A 35 -1.43 -13.89 3.35
N ALA A 36 -2.41 -14.77 3.19
CA ALA A 36 -2.16 -16.20 3.11
C ALA A 36 -1.31 -16.53 1.87
N ASP A 37 -0.42 -17.51 1.99
CA ASP A 37 0.59 -17.77 0.96
C ASP A 37 -0.01 -18.34 -0.35
N TYR A 38 -1.25 -18.84 -0.31
CA TYR A 38 -2.03 -19.27 -1.50
C TYR A 38 -2.74 -18.11 -2.23
N ALA A 39 -2.56 -16.88 -1.77
CA ALA A 39 -3.09 -15.67 -2.39
C ALA A 39 -1.95 -14.76 -2.83
N TYR A 40 -1.81 -14.57 -4.13
CA TYR A 40 -0.83 -13.68 -4.73
C TYR A 40 -1.37 -12.26 -4.83
N PHE A 41 -0.58 -11.29 -4.38
CA PHE A 41 -0.89 -9.87 -4.47
C PHE A 41 0.19 -9.12 -5.27
N ASN A 42 -0.24 -8.28 -6.23
CA ASN A 42 0.65 -7.47 -7.06
C ASN A 42 0.48 -5.98 -6.77
N HIS A 43 1.42 -5.36 -6.06
CA HIS A 43 1.39 -3.92 -5.78
C HIS A 43 1.32 -3.08 -7.05
N SER A 44 2.14 -3.42 -8.06
CA SER A 44 2.24 -2.66 -9.32
C SER A 44 0.88 -2.58 -10.02
N ALA A 45 0.13 -3.68 -10.04
CA ALA A 45 -1.19 -3.72 -10.67
C ALA A 45 -2.19 -2.69 -10.10
N HIS A 46 -2.06 -2.35 -8.82
CA HIS A 46 -2.96 -1.43 -8.12
C HIS A 46 -2.48 0.02 -8.21
N VAL A 47 -1.19 0.27 -7.93
CA VAL A 47 -0.65 1.64 -7.89
C VAL A 47 -0.69 2.32 -9.26
N VAL A 48 -0.42 1.59 -10.35
CA VAL A 48 -0.48 2.16 -11.70
C VAL A 48 -1.91 2.47 -12.15
N ARG A 49 -2.91 1.85 -11.51
CA ARG A 49 -4.34 2.09 -11.72
C ARG A 49 -4.91 3.11 -10.73
N GLY A 50 -4.05 3.82 -10.00
CA GLY A 50 -4.50 4.90 -9.12
C GLY A 50 -5.08 4.43 -7.79
N VAL A 51 -4.72 3.25 -7.29
CA VAL A 51 -5.08 2.86 -5.90
C VAL A 51 -4.02 3.41 -4.95
N GLY A 52 -4.43 4.31 -4.06
CA GLY A 52 -3.54 4.97 -3.11
C GLY A 52 -3.06 4.06 -1.98
N CYS A 53 -1.86 4.30 -1.45
CA CYS A 53 -1.31 3.54 -0.32
C CYS A 53 -2.23 3.59 0.91
N VAL A 54 -2.86 4.74 1.13
CA VAL A 54 -3.75 5.00 2.27
C VAL A 54 -5.01 4.10 2.28
N GLU A 55 -5.47 3.64 1.12
CA GLU A 55 -6.65 2.76 1.03
C GLU A 55 -6.44 1.41 1.72
N CYS A 56 -5.23 0.86 1.62
CA CYS A 56 -4.88 -0.46 2.17
C CYS A 56 -4.10 -0.36 3.48
N HIS A 57 -3.21 0.63 3.60
CA HIS A 57 -2.27 0.75 4.73
C HIS A 57 -2.63 1.86 5.70
N GLY A 58 -3.63 2.69 5.41
CA GLY A 58 -4.00 3.84 6.23
C GLY A 58 -2.99 4.97 6.19
N ARG A 59 -3.13 5.93 7.11
CA ARG A 59 -2.27 7.10 7.25
C ARG A 59 -0.91 6.74 7.87
N VAL A 60 -0.11 5.97 7.13
CA VAL A 60 1.24 5.53 7.56
C VAL A 60 2.14 6.72 7.92
N ASP A 61 1.94 7.88 7.30
CA ASP A 61 2.60 9.14 7.63
C ASP A 61 2.32 9.64 9.06
N GLN A 62 1.23 9.17 9.68
CA GLN A 62 0.85 9.46 11.07
C GLN A 62 1.08 8.28 12.01
N MET A 63 1.60 7.15 11.51
CA MET A 63 1.86 5.95 12.30
C MET A 63 3.30 5.96 12.83
N THR A 64 3.46 6.07 14.15
CA THR A 64 4.78 5.88 14.80
C THR A 64 5.24 4.41 14.71
N VAL A 65 4.30 3.48 14.79
CA VAL A 65 4.51 2.05 14.56
C VAL A 65 3.41 1.58 13.62
N VAL A 66 3.77 0.87 12.55
CA VAL A 66 2.79 0.40 11.55
C VAL A 66 1.88 -0.65 12.17
N TYR A 67 0.58 -0.48 11.97
CA TYR A 67 -0.45 -1.45 12.32
C TYR A 67 -1.42 -1.63 11.15
N ARG A 68 -2.23 -2.68 11.21
CA ARG A 68 -3.20 -2.99 10.17
C ARG A 68 -4.49 -2.19 10.40
N VAL A 69 -4.84 -1.31 9.46
CA VAL A 69 -6.13 -0.59 9.47
C VAL A 69 -7.23 -1.31 8.69
N ALA A 70 -6.86 -1.95 7.58
CA ALA A 70 -7.78 -2.68 6.72
C ALA A 70 -7.64 -4.18 6.96
N PRO A 71 -8.71 -4.98 6.92
CA PRO A 71 -8.64 -6.41 7.21
C PRO A 71 -7.78 -7.19 6.20
N LEU A 72 -7.71 -6.71 4.96
CA LEU A 72 -7.07 -7.39 3.81
C LEU A 72 -7.59 -8.82 3.60
N SER A 73 -8.88 -9.03 3.88
CA SER A 73 -9.58 -10.30 3.61
C SER A 73 -10.05 -10.34 2.15
N MET A 74 -10.32 -11.55 1.64
CA MET A 74 -10.85 -11.73 0.28
C MET A 74 -12.12 -10.89 0.05
N GLY A 75 -13.07 -10.90 0.99
CA GLY A 75 -14.31 -10.12 0.88
C GLY A 75 -14.05 -8.62 0.70
N TRP A 76 -13.13 -8.07 1.50
CA TRP A 76 -12.73 -6.68 1.42
C TRP A 76 -12.04 -6.33 0.09
N CYS A 77 -11.18 -7.22 -0.42
CA CYS A 77 -10.58 -7.04 -1.75
C CYS A 77 -11.65 -7.06 -2.86
N LEU A 78 -12.62 -7.97 -2.77
CA LEU A 78 -13.67 -8.13 -3.78
C LEU A 78 -14.67 -6.97 -3.78
N GLU A 79 -14.93 -6.34 -2.64
CA GLU A 79 -15.73 -5.11 -2.57
C GLU A 79 -15.14 -4.03 -3.50
N CYS A 80 -13.82 -3.83 -3.45
CA CYS A 80 -13.14 -2.89 -4.33
C CYS A 80 -13.04 -3.39 -5.78
N HIS A 81 -12.79 -4.68 -6.02
CA HIS A 81 -12.71 -5.20 -7.40
C HIS A 81 -14.05 -5.06 -8.14
N ARG A 82 -15.17 -5.21 -7.43
CA ARG A 82 -16.52 -5.05 -7.99
C ARG A 82 -16.90 -3.58 -8.16
N ASN A 83 -16.49 -2.72 -7.23
CA ASN A 83 -16.82 -1.29 -7.24
C ASN A 83 -15.57 -0.42 -6.94
N PRO A 84 -14.65 -0.27 -7.93
CA PRO A 84 -13.38 0.41 -7.68
C PRO A 84 -13.50 1.94 -7.65
N THR A 85 -14.60 2.51 -8.15
CA THR A 85 -14.76 3.94 -8.42
C THR A 85 -14.44 4.82 -7.23
N ASP A 86 -14.85 4.44 -6.02
CA ASP A 86 -14.64 5.25 -4.81
C ASP A 86 -13.28 5.01 -4.13
N ARG A 87 -12.41 4.21 -4.75
CA ARG A 87 -11.08 3.82 -4.24
C ARG A 87 -9.94 4.20 -5.19
N ILE A 88 -10.29 4.69 -6.38
CA ILE A 88 -9.32 5.16 -7.37
C ILE A 88 -9.13 6.68 -7.27
N ARG A 89 -7.91 7.11 -7.53
CA ARG A 89 -7.49 8.51 -7.61
C ARG A 89 -6.54 8.70 -8.81
N PRO A 90 -6.24 9.93 -9.23
CA PRO A 90 -5.25 10.15 -10.29
C PRO A 90 -3.91 9.48 -9.92
N PRO A 91 -3.22 8.78 -10.85
CA PRO A 91 -1.97 8.06 -10.53
C PRO A 91 -0.88 8.94 -9.89
N SER A 92 -0.85 10.23 -10.23
CA SER A 92 0.06 11.21 -9.61
C SER A 92 -0.18 11.45 -8.11
N MET A 93 -1.35 11.07 -7.60
CA MET A 93 -1.77 11.27 -6.20
C MET A 93 -1.69 9.99 -5.36
N VAL A 94 -1.19 8.88 -5.92
CA VAL A 94 -1.15 7.55 -5.24
C VAL A 94 -0.39 7.56 -3.92
N THR A 95 0.72 8.30 -3.86
CA THR A 95 1.56 8.43 -2.65
C THR A 95 1.17 9.61 -1.76
N GLN A 96 0.17 10.41 -2.15
CA GLN A 96 -0.33 11.48 -1.30
C GLN A 96 -1.24 10.90 -0.21
N MET A 97 -0.67 10.78 0.99
CA MET A 97 -1.33 10.09 2.10
C MET A 97 -2.57 10.83 2.62
N ALA A 98 -2.61 12.16 2.49
CA ALA A 98 -3.75 12.97 2.92
C ALA A 98 -4.90 13.05 1.88
N TRP A 99 -4.67 12.56 0.66
CA TRP A 99 -5.66 12.64 -0.41
C TRP A 99 -6.86 11.72 -0.16
N ASP A 100 -8.06 12.30 -0.26
CA ASP A 100 -9.36 11.63 -0.12
C ASP A 100 -10.19 11.83 -1.40
N GLN A 101 -10.22 10.83 -2.28
CA GLN A 101 -10.92 10.90 -3.57
C GLN A 101 -12.42 11.23 -3.47
N ASN A 102 -13.04 10.98 -2.33
CA ASN A 102 -14.46 11.26 -2.13
C ASN A 102 -14.73 12.74 -1.81
N LYS A 103 -13.69 13.47 -1.39
CA LYS A 103 -13.72 14.92 -1.14
C LYS A 103 -13.13 15.71 -2.29
N GLU A 104 -12.04 15.22 -2.86
CA GLU A 104 -11.29 15.92 -3.92
C GLU A 104 -11.94 15.80 -5.30
N MET A 105 -12.81 14.80 -5.50
CA MET A 105 -13.47 14.53 -6.77
C MET A 105 -14.96 14.25 -6.58
N THR A 106 -15.77 14.66 -7.54
CA THR A 106 -17.17 14.23 -7.65
C THR A 106 -17.26 12.78 -8.13
N GLN A 107 -18.41 12.13 -7.92
CA GLN A 107 -18.67 10.79 -8.45
C GLN A 107 -18.44 10.73 -9.97
N ALA A 108 -18.92 11.73 -10.71
CA ALA A 108 -18.80 11.78 -12.16
C ALA A 108 -17.33 11.79 -12.61
N GLN A 109 -16.49 12.59 -11.95
CA GLN A 109 -15.05 12.64 -12.23
C GLN A 109 -14.35 11.31 -11.92
N ARG A 110 -14.76 10.60 -10.85
CA ARG A 110 -14.19 9.28 -10.53
C ARG A 110 -14.59 8.23 -11.56
N VAL A 111 -15.85 8.23 -12.01
CA VAL A 111 -16.33 7.35 -13.08
C VAL A 111 -15.60 7.65 -14.40
N GLU A 112 -15.43 8.93 -14.73
CA GLU A 112 -14.67 9.34 -15.91
C GLU A 112 -13.22 8.86 -15.84
N LEU A 113 -12.55 9.05 -14.69
CA LEU A 113 -11.19 8.55 -14.46
C LEU A 113 -11.09 7.03 -14.62
N GLN A 114 -12.08 6.29 -14.14
CA GLN A 114 -12.16 4.84 -14.30
C GLN A 114 -12.21 4.44 -15.78
N ASN A 115 -13.06 5.11 -16.55
CA ASN A 115 -13.27 4.85 -17.97
C ASN A 115 -12.03 5.25 -18.80
N LEU A 116 -11.45 6.42 -18.55
CA LEU A 116 -10.25 6.90 -19.23
C LEU A 116 -9.06 5.96 -19.05
N ASN A 117 -8.92 5.37 -17.86
CA ASN A 117 -7.83 4.44 -17.54
C ASN A 117 -8.21 2.96 -17.77
N ASN A 118 -9.38 2.68 -18.33
CA ASN A 118 -9.87 1.33 -18.61
C ASN A 118 -9.77 0.39 -17.38
N ILE A 119 -10.20 0.88 -16.22
CA ILE A 119 -10.09 0.15 -14.95
C ILE A 119 -11.32 -0.76 -14.78
N HIS A 120 -11.12 -2.04 -15.11
CA HIS A 120 -12.09 -3.12 -14.92
C HIS A 120 -11.40 -4.31 -14.23
N PRO A 121 -11.31 -4.31 -12.88
CA PRO A 121 -10.69 -5.41 -12.15
C PRO A 121 -11.49 -6.71 -12.35
N ASN A 122 -10.78 -7.83 -12.45
CA ASN A 122 -11.41 -9.15 -12.46
C ASN A 122 -11.71 -9.59 -11.02
N ASP A 123 -12.79 -10.34 -10.83
CA ASP A 123 -13.17 -10.94 -9.53
C ASP A 123 -13.14 -12.48 -9.56
N ASN A 124 -12.49 -13.05 -10.57
CA ASN A 124 -12.31 -14.50 -10.70
C ASN A 124 -11.16 -15.03 -9.82
N CYS A 125 -11.19 -16.33 -9.55
CA CYS A 125 -10.20 -16.99 -8.68
C CYS A 125 -8.77 -16.84 -9.20
N SER A 126 -8.55 -16.93 -10.51
CA SER A 126 -7.21 -16.91 -11.13
C SER A 126 -6.52 -15.55 -11.06
N THR A 127 -7.25 -14.49 -10.69
CA THR A 127 -6.65 -13.16 -10.47
C THR A 127 -5.68 -13.17 -9.29
N CYS A 128 -5.98 -13.93 -8.23
CA CYS A 128 -5.18 -13.95 -6.99
C CYS A 128 -4.74 -15.36 -6.58
N HIS A 129 -5.47 -16.41 -6.94
CA HIS A 129 -5.16 -17.79 -6.56
C HIS A 129 -4.48 -18.51 -7.73
N ARG A 130 -3.14 -18.56 -7.68
CA ARG A 130 -2.28 -19.13 -8.73
C ARG A 130 -1.05 -19.77 -8.13
#